data_AF-A0A534TS72-F1
#
_entry.id   AF-A0A534TS72-F1
#
_cell.length_a   1.000
_cell.length_b   1.000
_cell.length_c   1.000
_cell.angle_alpha   90.00
_cell.angle_beta   90.00
_cell.angle_gamma   90.00
#
_symmetry.space_group_name_H-M   'P 1'
#
loop_
_entity.id
_entity.type
_entity.pdbx_description
1 polymer ?
#
loop_
_entity_poly.entity_id
_entity_poly.type
_entity_poly.pdbx_seq_one_letter_code
_entity_poly.pdbx_strand_id
1 'polypeptide(L)'
;MVGACLHKDTTPAERAKAQNAMMRSRLGLTDEQASRVAALNQKYAEKMEPVIKGSSGPLVKMREVKEIEQQKEAELKQVLSPEQFEKFLAAKDQMREELEQRIRKQRAAKTH
;
A
#
# COMPACT_ATOMS: atom_id res chain seq x y z
N MET A 1 -0.05 -4.22 1.53
CA MET A 1 -1.21 -3.46 0.98
C MET A 1 -0.90 -2.71 -0.32
N VAL A 2 0.34 -2.26 -0.53
CA VAL A 2 0.72 -1.34 -1.62
C VAL A 2 0.71 -2.00 -3.01
N GLY A 3 1.37 -3.15 -3.17
CA GLY A 3 1.58 -3.76 -4.48
C GLY A 3 0.32 -4.24 -5.20
N ALA A 4 -0.79 -4.45 -4.48
CA ALA A 4 -2.06 -4.91 -5.05
C ALA A 4 -2.89 -3.77 -5.68
N CYS A 5 -2.62 -2.50 -5.33
CA CYS A 5 -3.44 -1.36 -5.76
C CYS A 5 -2.77 -0.45 -6.78
N LEU A 6 -1.48 -0.63 -7.12
CA LEU A 6 -0.77 0.22 -8.08
C LEU A 6 -1.07 -0.16 -9.54
N HIS A 7 -2.34 -0.10 -9.92
CA HIS A 7 -2.78 -0.32 -11.32
C HIS A 7 -3.04 1.02 -12.01
N LYS A 8 -2.53 1.19 -13.22
CA LYS A 8 -2.71 2.43 -14.01
C LYS A 8 -4.17 2.74 -14.33
N ASP A 9 -5.01 1.71 -14.35
CA ASP A 9 -6.43 1.80 -14.69
C ASP A 9 -7.32 2.15 -13.49
N THR A 10 -6.73 2.43 -12.32
CA THR A 10 -7.46 2.86 -11.13
C THR A 10 -7.28 4.34 -10.87
N THR A 11 -8.29 4.96 -10.27
CA THR A 11 -8.22 6.31 -9.72
C THR A 11 -7.59 6.32 -8.32
N PRO A 12 -7.04 7.46 -7.87
CA PRO A 12 -6.59 7.63 -6.48
C PRO A 12 -7.67 7.25 -5.46
N ALA A 13 -8.91 7.68 -5.69
CA ALA A 13 -10.03 7.42 -4.78
C ALA A 13 -10.37 5.93 -4.66
N GLU A 14 -10.37 5.18 -5.77
CA GLU A 14 -10.59 3.73 -5.75
C GLU A 14 -9.49 3.02 -4.97
N ARG A 15 -8.23 3.39 -5.20
CA ARG A 15 -7.09 2.84 -4.45
C ARG A 15 -7.19 3.18 -2.96
N ALA A 16 -7.56 4.40 -2.62
CA ALA A 16 -7.74 4.83 -1.22
C ALA A 16 -8.87 4.04 -0.54
N LYS A 17 -10.00 3.85 -1.23
CA LYS A 17 -11.13 3.05 -0.74
C LYS A 17 -10.75 1.59 -0.49
N ALA A 18 -10.04 0.97 -1.43
CA ALA A 18 -9.56 -0.41 -1.31
C ALA A 18 -8.59 -0.56 -0.13
N GLN A 19 -7.62 0.36 0.00
CA GLN A 19 -6.70 0.38 1.13
C GLN A 19 -7.44 0.56 2.46
N ASN A 20 -8.41 1.47 2.53
CA ASN A 20 -9.18 1.71 3.74
C ASN A 20 -9.99 0.48 4.17
N ALA A 21 -10.65 -0.21 3.23
CA ALA A 21 -11.39 -1.42 3.50
C ALA A 21 -10.49 -2.53 4.07
N MET A 22 -9.31 -2.72 3.47
CA MET A 22 -8.32 -3.69 3.94
C MET A 22 -7.79 -3.34 5.34
N MET A 23 -7.49 -2.06 5.60
CA MET A 23 -7.01 -1.60 6.90
C MET A 23 -8.07 -1.72 7.99
N ARG A 24 -9.32 -1.34 7.72
CA ARG A 24 -10.44 -1.51 8.66
C ARG A 24 -10.58 -2.97 9.10
N SER A 25 -10.59 -3.90 8.15
CA SER A 25 -10.77 -5.33 8.42
C SER A 25 -9.57 -5.94 9.15
N ARG A 26 -8.33 -5.62 8.76
CA ARG A 26 -7.12 -6.25 9.31
C ARG A 26 -6.68 -5.67 10.66
N LEU A 27 -6.93 -4.39 10.88
CA LEU A 27 -6.41 -3.68 12.05
C LEU A 27 -7.47 -3.51 13.14
N GLY A 28 -8.76 -3.69 12.84
CA GLY A 28 -9.84 -3.46 13.79
C GLY A 28 -9.88 -1.98 14.21
N LEU A 29 -9.94 -1.08 13.21
CA LEU A 29 -9.95 0.36 13.45
C LEU A 29 -11.26 0.80 14.10
N THR A 30 -11.19 1.71 15.07
CA THR A 30 -12.38 2.47 15.52
C THR A 30 -12.88 3.39 14.42
N ASP A 31 -14.10 3.90 14.53
CA ASP A 31 -14.64 4.80 13.50
C ASP A 31 -13.86 6.10 13.37
N GLU A 32 -13.37 6.64 14.50
CA GLU A 32 -12.51 7.82 14.50
C GLU A 32 -11.17 7.53 13.78
N GLN A 33 -10.50 6.43 14.16
CA GLN A 33 -9.24 6.02 13.52
C GLN A 33 -9.45 5.76 12.04
N ALA A 34 -10.56 5.14 11.67
CA ALA A 34 -10.82 4.80 10.29
C ALA A 34 -11.16 6.03 9.43
N SER A 35 -11.75 7.08 10.00
CA SER A 35 -11.90 8.37 9.32
C SER A 35 -10.53 9.01 9.04
N ARG A 36 -9.64 9.03 10.05
CA ARG A 36 -8.27 9.55 9.90
C ARG A 36 -7.45 8.72 8.91
N VAL A 37 -7.53 7.40 8.97
CA VAL A 37 -6.87 6.47 8.03
C VAL A 37 -7.40 6.65 6.61
N ALA A 38 -8.71 6.88 6.42
CA ALA A 38 -9.28 7.15 5.10
C ALA A 38 -8.69 8.43 4.47
N ALA A 39 -8.58 9.51 5.26
CA ALA A 39 -7.97 10.76 4.81
C ALA A 39 -6.49 10.58 4.44
N LEU A 40 -5.72 9.83 5.25
CA LEU A 40 -4.33 9.49 4.94
C LEU A 40 -4.25 8.65 3.65
N ASN A 41 -5.09 7.63 3.50
CA ASN A 41 -5.11 6.80 2.30
C ASN A 41 -5.42 7.62 1.04
N GLN A 42 -6.34 8.59 1.12
CA GLN A 42 -6.63 9.50 0.01
C GLN A 42 -5.41 10.36 -0.35
N LYS A 43 -4.85 11.08 0.63
CA LYS A 43 -3.66 11.93 0.46
C LYS A 43 -2.52 11.18 -0.22
N TYR A 44 -2.21 9.97 0.25
CA TYR A 44 -1.10 9.19 -0.31
C TYR A 44 -1.45 8.51 -1.63
N ALA A 45 -2.71 8.19 -1.90
CA ALA A 45 -3.12 7.69 -3.22
C ALA A 45 -3.02 8.76 -4.31
N GLU A 46 -3.29 10.02 -3.97
CA GLU A 46 -3.08 11.19 -4.85
C GLU A 46 -1.59 11.42 -5.09
N LYS A 47 -0.77 11.36 -4.03
CA LYS A 47 0.69 11.48 -4.17
C LYS A 47 1.31 10.37 -5.02
N MET A 48 0.72 9.17 -4.97
CA MET A 48 1.17 8.01 -5.75
C MET A 48 0.75 8.07 -7.22
N GLU A 49 -0.29 8.84 -7.57
CA GLU A 49 -0.83 8.96 -8.92
C GLU A 49 0.21 9.30 -10.00
N PRO A 50 1.04 10.35 -9.86
CA PRO A 50 2.06 10.68 -10.86
C PRO A 50 3.10 9.58 -11.02
N VAL A 51 3.42 8.81 -9.96
CA VAL A 51 4.37 7.70 -10.03
C VAL A 51 3.79 6.52 -10.81
N ILE A 52 2.51 6.21 -10.59
CA ILE A 52 1.78 5.14 -11.28
C ILE A 52 1.63 5.48 -12.77
N LYS A 53 1.07 6.66 -13.07
CA LYS A 53 0.76 7.09 -14.43
C LYS A 53 1.98 7.59 -15.22
N GLY A 54 3.04 8.00 -14.52
CA GLY A 54 4.26 8.50 -15.13
C GLY A 54 5.01 7.47 -15.98
N SER A 55 6.01 7.96 -16.71
CA SER A 55 6.85 7.20 -17.63
C SER A 55 8.23 6.85 -17.04
N SER A 56 8.51 7.18 -15.78
CA SER A 56 9.77 6.88 -15.10
C SER A 56 10.16 5.40 -15.20
N GLY A 57 11.46 5.13 -15.26
CA GLY A 57 11.99 3.77 -15.30
C GLY A 57 11.66 2.97 -14.03
N PRO A 58 11.65 1.62 -14.09
CA PRO A 58 11.21 0.77 -12.97
C PRO A 58 11.94 1.03 -11.65
N LEU A 59 13.26 1.27 -11.69
CA LEU A 59 14.07 1.55 -10.50
C LEU A 59 13.71 2.88 -9.84
N VAL A 60 13.47 3.92 -10.65
CA VAL A 60 13.06 5.25 -10.17
C VAL A 60 11.69 5.15 -9.52
N LYS A 61 10.73 4.51 -10.20
CA LYS A 61 9.39 4.28 -9.65
C LYS A 61 9.43 3.52 -8.32
N MET A 62 10.25 2.48 -8.22
CA MET A 62 10.38 1.71 -6.99
C MET A 62 10.87 2.59 -5.83
N ARG A 63 11.84 3.47 -6.10
CA ARG A 63 12.34 4.43 -5.11
C ARG A 63 11.26 5.42 -4.69
N GLU A 64 10.56 6.04 -5.64
CA GLU A 64 9.49 7.00 -5.37
C GLU A 64 8.35 6.36 -4.56
N VAL A 65 7.91 5.16 -4.94
CA VAL A 65 6.90 4.39 -4.18
C VAL A 65 7.39 4.18 -2.75
N LYS A 66 8.63 3.74 -2.55
CA LYS A 66 9.19 3.50 -1.22
C LYS A 66 9.20 4.76 -0.36
N GLU A 67 9.60 5.90 -0.91
CA GLU A 67 9.63 7.17 -0.19
C GLU A 67 8.21 7.63 0.21
N ILE A 68 7.23 7.50 -0.69
CA ILE A 68 5.82 7.83 -0.41
C ILE A 68 5.26 6.93 0.69
N GLU A 69 5.54 5.63 0.64
CA GLU A 69 5.09 4.68 1.66
C GLU A 69 5.73 4.93 3.03
N GLN A 70 7.03 5.23 3.09
CA GLN A 70 7.69 5.57 4.36
C GLN A 70 7.05 6.77 5.04
N GLN A 71 6.68 7.79 4.27
CA GLN A 71 5.98 8.95 4.79
C GLN A 71 4.58 8.57 5.30
N LYS A 72 3.84 7.75 4.54
CA LYS A 72 2.53 7.25 4.95
C LYS A 72 2.60 6.46 6.25
N GLU A 73 3.59 5.59 6.39
CA GLU A 73 3.81 4.77 7.59
C GLU A 73 4.09 5.64 8.81
N ALA A 74 4.90 6.70 8.65
CA ALA A 74 5.17 7.66 9.72
C ALA A 74 3.90 8.38 10.20
N GLU A 75 3.02 8.79 9.29
CA GLU A 75 1.74 9.43 9.65
C GLU A 75 0.76 8.40 10.25
N LEU A 76 0.70 7.17 9.72
CA LEU A 76 -0.14 6.10 10.28
C LEU A 76 0.24 5.73 11.70
N LYS A 77 1.54 5.73 12.04
CA LYS A 77 2.00 5.45 13.41
C LYS A 77 1.45 6.43 14.46
N GLN A 78 1.05 7.63 14.05
CA GLN A 78 0.43 8.63 14.93
C GLN A 78 -1.09 8.46 15.07
N VAL A 79 -1.71 7.63 14.24
CA VAL A 79 -3.16 7.37 14.23
C VAL A 79 -3.49 6.01 14.86
N LEU A 80 -2.64 5.02 14.59
CA LEU A 80 -2.80 3.65 15.05
C LEU A 80 -2.24 3.46 16.46
N SER A 81 -2.83 2.55 17.23
CA SER A 81 -2.19 2.07 18.45
C SER A 81 -0.92 1.28 18.12
N PRO A 82 0.00 1.08 19.09
CA PRO A 82 1.18 0.24 18.87
C PRO A 82 0.84 -1.14 18.33
N GLU A 83 -0.18 -1.79 18.90
CA GLU A 83 -0.65 -3.13 18.49
C GLU A 83 -1.22 -3.14 17.07
N GLN A 84 -1.98 -2.10 16.69
CA GLN A 84 -2.51 -1.96 15.33
C GLN A 84 -1.38 -1.67 14.32
N PHE A 85 -0.36 -0.91 14.72
CA PHE A 85 0.80 -0.64 13.88
C PHE A 85 1.64 -1.91 13.64
N GLU A 86 1.84 -2.75 14.65
CA GLU A 86 2.49 -4.04 14.49
C GLU A 86 1.69 -4.97 13.55
N LYS A 87 0.36 -5.03 13.69
CA LYS A 87 -0.51 -5.76 12.74
C LYS A 87 -0.39 -5.22 11.31
N PHE A 88 -0.26 -3.90 11.17
CA PHE A 88 -0.04 -3.27 9.87
C PHE A 88 1.30 -3.69 9.25
N LEU A 89 2.38 -3.69 10.02
CA LEU A 89 3.71 -4.12 9.56
C LEU A 89 3.70 -5.60 9.17
N ALA A 90 3.13 -6.48 10.01
CA ALA A 90 3.00 -7.90 9.71
C ALA A 90 2.19 -8.14 8.42
N ALA A 91 1.06 -7.45 8.25
CA ALA A 91 0.26 -7.55 7.02
C ALA A 91 1.00 -7.02 5.78
N LYS A 92 1.91 -6.06 5.94
CA LYS A 92 2.76 -5.55 4.86
C LYS A 92 3.79 -6.60 4.44
N ASP A 93 4.45 -7.23 5.41
CA ASP A 93 5.48 -8.24 5.15
C ASP A 93 4.88 -9.51 4.54
N GLN A 94 3.75 -9.98 5.04
CA GLN A 94 3.03 -11.12 4.43
C GLN A 94 2.72 -10.86 2.94
N MET A 95 2.22 -9.68 2.59
CA MET A 95 1.93 -9.37 1.18
C MET A 95 3.19 -9.24 0.32
N ARG A 96 4.32 -8.84 0.91
CA ARG A 96 5.60 -8.80 0.22
C ARG A 96 6.07 -10.22 -0.10
N GLU A 97 6.02 -11.12 0.88
CA GLU A 97 6.37 -12.53 0.68
C GLU A 97 5.47 -13.18 -0.38
N GLU A 98 4.16 -12.96 -0.32
CA GLU A 98 3.20 -13.46 -1.32
C GLU A 98 3.56 -12.97 -2.73
N LEU A 99 3.91 -11.68 -2.88
CA LEU A 99 4.33 -11.12 -4.15
C LEU A 99 5.63 -11.74 -4.66
N GLU A 100 6.64 -11.89 -3.80
CA GLU A 100 7.91 -12.52 -4.13
C GLU A 100 7.72 -13.98 -4.58
N GLN A 101 6.89 -14.76 -3.86
CA GLN A 101 6.54 -16.11 -4.25
C GLN A 101 5.80 -16.17 -5.59
N ARG A 102 4.87 -15.24 -5.83
CA ARG A 102 4.16 -15.14 -7.12
C ARG A 102 5.12 -14.86 -8.27
N ILE A 103 6.05 -13.92 -8.11
CA ILE A 103 7.06 -13.59 -9.11
C ILE A 103 7.97 -14.80 -9.36
N ARG A 104 8.40 -15.51 -8.31
CA ARG A 104 9.22 -16.72 -8.44
C ARG A 104 8.50 -17.80 -9.25
N LYS A 105 7.24 -18.08 -8.93
CA LYS A 105 6.41 -19.06 -9.67
C LYS A 105 6.24 -18.67 -11.15
N GLN A 106 5.98 -17.39 -11.43
CA GLN A 106 5.85 -16.90 -12.80
C GLN A 106 7.14 -17.00 -13.60
N ARG A 107 8.30 -16.77 -12.97
CA ARG A 107 9.61 -16.93 -13.63
C ARG A 107 9.86 -18.40 -13.97
N ALA A 108 9.63 -19.31 -13.02
CA ALA A 108 9.80 -20.75 -13.25
C ALA A 108 8.89 -21.26 -14.39
N ALA A 109 7.63 -20.82 -14.44
CA ALA A 109 6.68 -21.21 -15.48
C ALA A 109 7.00 -20.67 -16.88
N LYS A 110 7.85 -19.63 -17.01
CA LYS A 110 8.31 -19.09 -18.31
C LYS A 110 9.61 -19.71 -18.80
N THR A 111 10.27 -20.53 -17.97
CA THR A 111 11.52 -21.21 -18.30
C THR A 111 11.28 -22.64 -18.80
N HIS A 112 10.03 -23.11 -18.77
CA HIS A 112 9.55 -24.36 -19.39
C HIS A 112 8.68 -24.03 -20.59
#